data_AF-A0A0C4E9F8-F1
#
_entry.id   AF-A0A0C4E9F8-F1
#
_cell.length_a   1.000
_cell.length_b   1.000
_cell.length_c   1.000
_cell.angle_alpha   90.00
_cell.angle_beta   90.00
_cell.angle_gamma   90.00
#
_symmetry.space_group_name_H-M   'P 1'
#
loop_
_entity.id
_entity.type
_entity.pdbx_description
1 polymer ?
#
loop_
_entity_poly.entity_id
_entity_poly.type
_entity_poly.pdbx_seq_one_letter_code
_entity_poly.pdbx_strand_id
1 'polypeptide(L)'
;MDDRFRTAVKFDRPADLHYAIVAAVFAVKRFVCRHLLPPRVTPYSYHARPASRGDVRPDGTRGFVTWTGSPYYVAPTLWNRWGPYAWMAWSLGVPLPGDEGMMPEGYLLKDTGPDQFRGKGWGQAEKTAGELMETRSAGRCPFA
;
A
#
# COMPACT_ATOMS: atom_id res chain seq x y z
N MET A 1 21.09 12.14 13.06
CA MET A 1 21.98 11.39 12.15
C MET A 1 23.24 11.09 12.94
N ASP A 2 23.69 9.84 12.97
CA ASP A 2 24.88 9.47 13.72
C ASP A 2 26.16 9.97 13.02
N ASP A 3 27.16 10.42 13.78
CA ASP A 3 28.34 11.10 13.23
C ASP A 3 29.23 10.14 12.40
N ARG A 4 29.26 8.86 12.79
CA ARG A 4 29.97 7.82 12.05
C ARG A 4 29.33 7.61 10.66
N PHE A 5 28.01 7.56 10.60
CA PHE A 5 27.27 7.41 9.34
C PHE A 5 27.45 8.64 8.44
N ARG A 6 27.35 9.85 9.00
CA ARG A 6 27.56 11.10 8.25
C ARG A 6 28.94 11.14 7.58
N THR A 7 29.98 10.75 8.33
CA THR A 7 31.36 10.72 7.85
C THR A 7 31.56 9.67 6.76
N ALA A 8 30.97 8.48 6.92
CA ALA A 8 31.05 7.40 5.92
C ALA A 8 30.42 7.79 4.57
N VAL A 9 29.34 8.57 4.60
CA VAL A 9 28.65 9.08 3.40
C VAL A 9 29.26 10.40 2.90
N LYS A 10 30.34 10.89 3.53
CA LYS A 10 31.05 12.14 3.18
C LYS A 10 30.15 13.37 3.17
N PHE A 11 29.17 13.43 4.09
CA PHE A 11 28.37 14.63 4.29
C PHE A 11 29.10 15.62 5.20
N ASP A 12 29.14 16.87 4.78
CA ASP A 12 29.68 17.96 5.59
C ASP A 12 28.90 18.13 6.89
N ARG A 13 29.60 18.55 7.94
CA ARG A 13 28.98 18.78 9.25
C ARG A 13 28.13 20.04 9.16
N PRO A 14 26.80 19.97 9.39
CA PRO A 14 25.98 21.16 9.46
C PRO A 14 26.33 21.97 10.71
N ALA A 15 26.06 23.26 10.70
CA ALA A 15 26.30 24.13 11.84
C ALA A 15 25.60 23.62 13.12
N ASP A 16 26.27 23.75 14.26
CA ASP A 16 25.77 23.28 15.56
C ASP A 16 24.39 23.86 15.94
N LEU A 17 24.09 25.05 15.43
CA LEU A 17 22.79 25.70 15.58
C LEU A 17 21.64 24.83 15.05
N HIS A 18 21.82 24.12 13.93
CA HIS A 18 20.77 23.27 13.38
C HIS A 18 20.43 22.11 14.33
N TYR A 19 21.44 21.53 14.98
CA TYR A 19 21.22 20.48 15.97
C TYR A 19 20.47 21.02 17.19
N ALA A 20 20.82 22.22 17.67
CA ALA A 20 20.16 22.85 18.79
C ALA A 20 18.67 23.16 18.49
N ILE A 21 18.37 23.70 17.30
CA ILE A 21 16.99 23.98 16.87
C ILE A 21 16.18 22.69 16.80
N VAL A 22 16.71 21.65 16.13
CA VAL A 22 16.02 20.37 15.99
C VAL A 22 15.78 19.73 17.36
N ALA A 23 16.78 19.74 18.24
CA ALA A 23 16.63 19.23 19.61
C ALA A 23 15.56 20.00 20.39
N ALA A 24 15.54 21.33 20.29
CA ALA A 24 14.52 22.17 20.92
C ALA A 24 13.12 21.85 20.40
N VAL A 25 12.94 21.73 19.09
CA VAL A 25 11.65 21.37 18.47
C VAL A 25 11.17 20.00 18.98
N PHE A 26 12.04 19.00 19.06
CA PHE A 26 11.68 17.69 19.58
C PHE A 26 11.39 17.70 21.08
N ALA A 27 12.11 18.51 21.87
CA ALA A 27 11.85 18.68 23.29
C ALA A 27 10.48 19.35 23.53
N VAL A 28 10.17 20.41 22.79
CA VAL A 28 8.86 21.08 22.82
C VAL A 28 7.77 20.10 22.41
N LYS A 29 7.94 19.37 21.29
CA LYS A 29 6.99 18.34 20.87
C LYS A 29 6.76 17.29 21.95
N ARG A 30 7.84 16.79 22.59
CA ARG A 30 7.76 15.83 23.68
C ARG A 30 6.97 16.38 24.87
N PHE A 31 7.18 17.64 25.23
CA PHE A 31 6.47 18.31 26.31
C PHE A 31 4.98 18.45 25.99
N VAL A 32 4.66 19.00 24.82
CA VAL A 32 3.28 19.17 24.32
C VAL A 32 2.56 17.83 24.28
N CYS A 33 3.15 16.80 23.67
CA CYS A 33 2.51 15.49 23.56
C CYS A 33 2.34 14.77 24.90
N ARG A 34 3.15 15.08 25.92
CA ARG A 34 3.06 14.44 27.24
C ARG A 34 2.06 15.14 28.16
N HIS A 35 1.93 16.46 28.06
CA HIS A 35 1.20 17.25 29.06
C HIS A 35 -0.02 18.01 28.50
N LEU A 36 -0.04 18.35 27.22
CA LEU A 36 -1.10 19.17 26.62
C LEU A 36 -2.03 18.37 25.72
N LEU A 37 -1.56 17.27 25.14
CA LEU A 37 -2.41 16.38 24.37
C LEU A 37 -2.99 15.31 25.29
N PRO A 38 -4.27 14.93 25.10
CA PRO A 38 -4.83 13.78 25.78
C PRO A 38 -3.99 12.53 25.49
N PRO A 39 -3.95 11.54 26.40
CA PRO A 39 -3.33 10.24 26.11
C PRO A 39 -3.88 9.74 24.77
N ARG A 40 -3.01 9.21 23.91
CA ARG A 40 -3.40 8.74 22.57
C ARG A 40 -4.50 7.68 22.68
N VAL A 41 -5.74 8.12 22.65
CA VAL A 41 -6.93 7.32 22.39
C VAL A 41 -7.06 7.16 20.88
N THR A 42 -5.98 6.71 20.23
CA THR A 42 -6.12 6.17 18.89
C THR A 42 -6.74 4.80 19.08
N PRO A 43 -8.02 4.58 18.72
CA PRO A 43 -8.52 3.23 18.66
C PRO A 43 -7.57 2.48 17.72
N TYR A 44 -7.13 1.30 18.14
CA TYR A 44 -6.24 0.41 17.39
C TYR A 44 -6.79 0.04 15.99
N SER A 45 -7.98 0.54 15.65
CA SER A 45 -8.63 0.44 14.35
C SER A 45 -7.93 1.19 13.22
N TYR A 46 -7.15 2.26 13.47
CA TYR A 46 -6.46 2.96 12.37
C TYR A 46 -5.33 2.12 11.75
N HIS A 47 -4.76 1.18 12.53
CA HIS A 47 -3.77 0.21 12.07
C HIS A 47 -4.32 -1.21 11.94
N ALA A 48 -5.55 -1.47 12.40
CA ALA A 48 -6.31 -2.58 11.89
C ALA A 48 -6.61 -2.25 10.43
N ARG A 49 -5.68 -2.64 9.54
CA ARG A 49 -5.94 -2.71 8.12
C ARG A 49 -7.33 -3.31 8.01
N PRO A 50 -8.33 -2.65 7.38
CA PRO A 50 -9.60 -3.31 7.11
C PRO A 50 -9.20 -4.62 6.47
N ALA A 51 -9.49 -5.71 7.18
CA ALA A 51 -8.83 -6.97 6.91
C ALA A 51 -9.01 -7.26 5.43
N SER A 52 -7.94 -7.70 4.79
CA SER A 52 -7.88 -8.20 3.41
C SER A 52 -8.87 -9.34 3.10
N ARG A 53 -9.71 -9.67 4.09
CA ARG A 53 -10.85 -10.57 4.06
C ARG A 53 -12.03 -10.03 3.23
N GLY A 54 -12.10 -8.72 2.99
CA GLY A 54 -13.09 -8.11 2.09
C GLY A 54 -12.59 -7.91 0.64
N ASP A 55 -11.33 -8.25 0.36
CA ASP A 55 -10.70 -7.92 -0.91
C ASP A 55 -11.11 -8.87 -2.03
N VAL A 56 -11.51 -10.11 -1.71
CA VAL A 56 -11.88 -11.13 -2.70
C VAL A 56 -13.39 -11.14 -2.88
N ARG A 57 -13.84 -10.75 -4.08
CA ARG A 57 -15.25 -10.82 -4.49
C ARG A 57 -15.64 -12.26 -4.86
N PRO A 58 -16.96 -12.57 -4.97
CA PRO A 58 -17.43 -13.91 -5.32
C PRO A 58 -16.92 -14.44 -6.66
N ASP A 59 -16.57 -13.56 -7.59
CA ASP A 59 -15.96 -13.85 -8.90
C ASP A 59 -14.44 -14.13 -8.81
N GLY A 60 -13.85 -14.07 -7.62
CA GLY A 60 -12.42 -14.25 -7.38
C GLY A 60 -11.57 -13.02 -7.69
N THR A 61 -12.18 -11.90 -8.11
CA THR A 61 -11.48 -10.64 -8.33
C THR A 61 -11.07 -10.01 -7.00
N ARG A 62 -9.96 -9.28 -7.02
CA ARG A 62 -9.38 -8.59 -5.88
C ARG A 62 -9.51 -7.09 -6.04
N GLY A 63 -9.92 -6.41 -4.98
CA GLY A 63 -10.00 -4.95 -4.95
C GLY A 63 -9.72 -4.38 -3.56
N PHE A 64 -9.49 -3.08 -3.50
CA PHE A 64 -9.27 -2.37 -2.24
C PHE A 64 -10.58 -1.78 -1.72
N VAL A 65 -10.78 -1.85 -0.40
CA VAL A 65 -11.96 -1.30 0.27
C VAL A 65 -11.89 0.22 0.40
N THR A 66 -10.68 0.76 0.65
CA THR A 66 -10.43 2.19 0.87
C THR A 66 -9.26 2.65 0.01
N TRP A 67 -9.13 3.97 -0.18
CA TRP A 67 -8.10 4.56 -1.03
C TRP A 67 -7.54 5.84 -0.42
N THR A 68 -6.26 6.11 -0.67
CA THR A 68 -5.52 7.28 -0.14
C THR A 68 -4.66 7.95 -1.21
N GLY A 69 -4.74 7.48 -2.46
CA GLY A 69 -3.97 7.95 -3.60
C GLY A 69 -4.80 7.81 -4.88
N SER A 70 -4.35 7.00 -5.84
CA SER A 70 -5.14 6.70 -7.04
C SER A 70 -6.04 5.47 -6.83
N PRO A 71 -7.36 5.56 -7.05
CA PRO A 71 -8.33 4.49 -6.76
C PRO A 71 -8.45 3.44 -7.89
N TYR A 72 -7.33 2.83 -8.30
CA TYR A 72 -7.31 1.90 -9.44
C TYR A 72 -8.22 0.68 -9.29
N TYR A 73 -8.24 0.02 -8.13
CA TYR A 73 -8.98 -1.24 -7.93
C TYR A 73 -10.06 -1.11 -6.85
N VAL A 74 -10.68 0.07 -6.77
CA VAL A 74 -11.59 0.43 -5.68
C VAL A 74 -13.00 0.54 -6.23
N ALA A 75 -13.95 -0.13 -5.58
CA ALA A 75 -15.36 -0.05 -5.96
C ALA A 75 -15.91 1.37 -5.73
N PRO A 76 -16.73 1.91 -6.66
CA PRO A 76 -17.39 3.21 -6.53
C PRO A 76 -18.61 3.12 -5.60
N THR A 77 -18.38 2.75 -4.34
CA THR A 77 -19.42 2.80 -3.31
C THR A 77 -19.81 4.25 -3.01
N LEU A 78 -21.01 4.47 -2.47
CA LEU A 78 -21.48 5.81 -2.10
C LEU A 78 -20.46 6.55 -1.22
N TRP A 79 -19.82 5.85 -0.29
CA TRP A 79 -18.80 6.44 0.59
C TRP A 79 -17.46 6.69 -0.12
N ASN A 80 -17.01 5.77 -0.98
CA ASN A 80 -15.73 5.94 -1.68
C ASN A 80 -15.76 7.02 -2.76
N ARG A 81 -16.93 7.29 -3.35
CA ARG A 81 -17.09 8.30 -4.41
C ARG A 81 -17.61 9.66 -3.91
N TRP A 82 -18.40 9.69 -2.83
CA TRP A 82 -19.02 10.92 -2.33
C TRP A 82 -18.69 11.26 -0.86
N GLY A 83 -17.79 10.51 -0.24
CA GLY A 83 -17.36 10.76 1.14
C GLY A 83 -16.46 12.00 1.27
N PRO A 84 -16.18 12.47 2.50
CA PRO A 84 -15.40 13.68 2.74
C PRO A 84 -14.02 13.68 2.07
N TYR A 85 -13.35 12.53 2.07
CA TYR A 85 -12.07 12.35 1.41
C TYR A 85 -12.18 12.46 -0.12
N ALA A 86 -13.26 11.94 -0.71
CA ALA A 86 -13.51 12.02 -2.15
C ALA A 86 -13.74 13.46 -2.61
N TRP A 87 -14.47 14.27 -1.83
CA TRP A 87 -14.63 15.71 -2.12
C TRP A 87 -13.30 16.47 -2.09
N MET A 88 -12.42 16.15 -1.13
CA MET A 88 -11.07 16.73 -1.07
C MET A 88 -10.20 16.28 -2.25
N ALA A 89 -10.26 15.00 -2.62
CA ALA A 89 -9.51 14.48 -3.76
C ALA A 89 -10.00 15.11 -5.09
N TRP A 90 -11.32 15.24 -5.25
CA TRP A 90 -11.94 15.90 -6.40
C TRP A 90 -11.50 17.37 -6.52
N SER A 91 -11.45 18.12 -5.42
CA SER A 91 -10.98 19.52 -5.44
C SER A 91 -9.50 19.65 -5.79
N LEU A 92 -8.70 18.62 -5.57
CA LEU A 92 -7.29 18.53 -5.96
C LEU A 92 -7.08 17.98 -7.39
N GLY A 93 -8.16 17.68 -8.12
CA GLY A 93 -8.09 17.11 -9.47
C GLY A 93 -7.63 15.65 -9.51
N VAL A 94 -7.75 14.93 -8.38
CA VAL A 94 -7.44 13.50 -8.30
C VAL A 94 -8.64 12.70 -8.83
N PRO A 95 -8.43 11.67 -9.67
CA PRO A 95 -9.51 10.84 -10.17
C PRO A 95 -10.22 10.10 -9.04
N LEU A 96 -11.54 9.95 -9.16
CA LEU A 96 -12.37 9.23 -8.20
C LEU A 96 -12.55 7.77 -8.61
N PRO A 97 -12.90 6.88 -7.65
CA PRO A 97 -13.19 5.49 -7.97
C PRO A 97 -14.30 5.40 -9.02
N GLY A 98 -14.05 4.72 -10.14
CA GLY A 98 -14.97 4.57 -11.26
C GLY A 98 -14.86 5.63 -12.36
N ASP A 99 -13.93 6.58 -12.26
CA ASP A 99 -13.59 7.47 -13.38
C ASP A 99 -12.76 6.73 -14.45
N GLU A 100 -12.60 7.36 -15.62
CA GLU A 100 -11.88 6.76 -16.76
C GLU A 100 -10.44 6.39 -16.37
N GLY A 101 -10.00 5.20 -16.79
CA GLY A 101 -8.70 4.64 -16.42
C GLY A 101 -8.63 3.99 -15.04
N MET A 102 -9.71 4.05 -14.25
CA MET A 102 -9.84 3.26 -13.03
C MET A 102 -10.49 1.90 -13.35
N MET A 103 -10.06 0.85 -12.67
CA MET A 103 -10.55 -0.53 -12.79
C MET A 103 -11.38 -0.92 -11.54
N PRO A 104 -12.58 -0.36 -11.35
CA PRO A 104 -13.40 -0.62 -10.17
C PRO A 104 -13.85 -2.09 -10.04
N GLU A 105 -13.79 -2.84 -11.13
CA GLU A 105 -14.05 -4.28 -11.17
C GLU A 105 -13.00 -5.09 -10.41
N GLY A 106 -11.84 -4.49 -10.11
CA GLY A 106 -10.72 -5.16 -9.47
C GLY A 106 -9.85 -5.91 -10.45
N TYR A 107 -9.02 -6.82 -9.94
CA TYR A 107 -8.09 -7.61 -10.74
C TYR A 107 -8.10 -9.07 -10.29
N LEU A 108 -7.98 -9.98 -11.24
CA LEU A 108 -7.69 -11.36 -10.94
C LEU A 108 -6.20 -11.48 -10.66
N LEU A 109 -5.83 -12.22 -9.62
CA LEU A 109 -4.42 -12.40 -9.27
C LEU A 109 -3.63 -12.99 -10.43
N LYS A 110 -4.25 -13.90 -11.20
CA LYS A 110 -3.69 -14.45 -12.42
C LYS A 110 -3.36 -13.34 -13.43
N ASP A 111 -4.31 -12.47 -13.74
CA ASP A 111 -4.17 -11.42 -14.75
C ASP A 111 -3.40 -10.18 -14.28
N THR A 112 -2.60 -10.31 -13.22
CA THR A 112 -1.78 -9.22 -12.70
C THR A 112 -0.56 -9.03 -13.62
N GLY A 113 -0.45 -7.87 -14.25
CA GLY A 113 0.68 -7.56 -15.14
C GLY A 113 0.31 -6.53 -16.20
N PRO A 114 1.14 -6.39 -17.25
CA PRO A 114 0.83 -5.53 -18.38
C PRO A 114 -0.45 -5.95 -19.09
N ASP A 115 -1.28 -4.97 -19.49
CA ASP A 115 -2.59 -5.22 -20.14
C ASP A 115 -2.50 -6.12 -21.38
N GLN A 116 -1.38 -6.05 -22.12
CA GLN A 116 -1.12 -6.89 -23.29
C GLN A 116 -1.11 -8.41 -23.00
N PHE A 117 -0.85 -8.81 -21.76
CA PHE A 117 -0.80 -10.21 -21.32
C PHE A 117 -2.05 -10.65 -20.55
N ARG A 118 -3.02 -9.76 -20.34
CA ARG A 118 -4.27 -10.07 -19.63
C ARG A 118 -5.02 -11.20 -20.34
N GLY A 119 -5.39 -12.25 -19.61
CA GLY A 119 -6.10 -13.42 -20.14
C GLY A 119 -5.29 -14.37 -21.03
N LYS A 120 -3.97 -14.13 -21.21
CA LYS A 120 -3.10 -14.97 -22.06
C LYS A 120 -2.23 -15.90 -21.24
N GLY A 121 -1.81 -17.02 -21.83
CA GLY A 121 -0.82 -17.93 -21.23
C GLY A 121 -1.36 -18.90 -20.17
N TRP A 122 -2.59 -18.74 -19.68
CA TRP A 122 -3.15 -19.62 -18.64
C TRP A 122 -3.24 -21.09 -19.06
N GLY A 123 -3.68 -21.37 -20.29
CA GLY A 123 -3.77 -22.75 -20.77
C GLY A 123 -2.40 -23.44 -20.89
N GLN A 124 -1.33 -22.70 -21.15
CA GLN A 124 0.04 -23.25 -21.12
C GLN A 124 0.53 -23.39 -19.68
N ALA A 125 0.29 -22.39 -18.83
CA ALA A 125 0.65 -22.45 -17.42
C ALA A 125 -0.01 -23.63 -16.70
N GLU A 126 -1.29 -23.91 -16.97
CA GLU A 126 -2.01 -25.06 -16.41
C GLU A 126 -1.46 -26.39 -16.91
N LYS A 127 -1.16 -26.52 -18.21
CA LYS A 127 -0.53 -27.71 -18.77
C LYS A 127 0.85 -27.96 -18.17
N THR A 128 1.71 -26.94 -18.14
CA THR A 128 3.05 -27.03 -17.56
C THR A 128 2.98 -27.31 -16.06
N ALA A 129 2.01 -26.74 -15.34
CA ALA A 129 1.81 -27.05 -13.92
C ALA A 129 1.40 -28.53 -13.73
N GLY A 130 0.50 -29.05 -14.56
CA GLY A 130 0.11 -30.46 -14.56
C GLY A 130 1.30 -31.38 -14.85
N GLU A 131 2.03 -31.11 -15.93
CA GLU A 131 3.25 -31.84 -16.30
C GLU A 131 4.29 -31.80 -15.17
N LEU A 132 4.51 -30.65 -14.54
CA LEU A 132 5.43 -30.53 -13.41
C LEU A 132 4.95 -31.29 -12.17
N MET A 133 3.65 -31.36 -11.92
CA MET A 133 3.09 -32.14 -10.81
C MET A 133 3.20 -33.64 -11.05
N GLU A 134 3.05 -34.09 -12.30
CA GLU A 134 3.16 -35.51 -12.69
C GLU A 134 4.63 -35.97 -12.77
N THR A 135 5.52 -35.14 -13.32
CA THR A 135 6.94 -35.46 -13.48
C THR A 135 7.75 -35.27 -12.19
N ARG A 136 7.33 -34.37 -11.28
CA ARG A 136 7.98 -34.25 -9.97
C ARG A 136 7.47 -35.33 -9.02
N SER A 137 8.33 -36.30 -8.75
CA SER A 137 8.22 -37.15 -7.57
C SER A 137 8.15 -36.26 -6.32
N ALA A 138 7.06 -36.36 -5.55
CA ALA A 138 6.83 -35.55 -4.36
C ALA A 138 8.03 -35.64 -3.40
N GLY A 139 8.76 -34.54 -3.21
CA GLY A 139 9.77 -34.41 -2.15
C GLY A 139 11.23 -34.23 -2.55
N ARG A 140 11.62 -34.12 -3.84
CA ARG A 140 13.00 -33.73 -4.19
C ARG A 140 13.18 -32.23 -4.39
N CYS A 141 14.26 -31.69 -3.79
CA CYS A 141 14.61 -30.27 -3.83
C CYS A 141 14.95 -29.84 -5.28
N PRO A 142 14.38 -28.75 -5.81
CA PRO A 142 14.61 -28.33 -7.20
C PRO A 142 16.00 -27.75 -7.51
N PHE A 143 16.83 -27.55 -6.48
CA PHE A 143 18.14 -26.91 -6.57
C PHE A 143 19.28 -27.79 -6.03
N ALA A 144 19.00 -29.06 -5.74
CA ALA A 144 19.97 -30.03 -5.22
C ALA A 144 20.54 -30.90 -6.34
#